data_AF-A0AAW9I203-F1
#
_entry.id   AF-A0AAW9I203-F1
#
_cell.length_a   1.000
_cell.length_b   1.000
_cell.length_c   1.000
_cell.angle_alpha   90.00
_cell.angle_beta   90.00
_cell.angle_gamma   90.00
#
_symmetry.space_group_name_H-M   'P 1'
#
loop_
_entity.id
_entity.type
_entity.pdbx_description
1 polymer ?
#
loop_
_entity_poly.entity_id
_entity_poly.type
_entity_poly.pdbx_seq_one_letter_code
_entity_poly.pdbx_strand_id
1 'polypeptide(L)'
;LMMDTIARHGVTTMHFVPSMLHLFLEDPGLLRGDARLESLRHVFASGEALTADQVRRFRERIGVPFNARLVNLYGPTEATVDVSYYDCSDGDNSINDISINVPIGKPIDNISLYIGSESMKLQPVGIAGELCISGAGLARGYI
;
A
#
# COMPACT_ATOMS: atom_id res chain seq x y z
N LEU A 1 4.02 -5.15 -22.40
CA LEU A 1 5.07 -5.98 -21.73
C LEU A 1 4.63 -6.48 -20.36
N MET A 2 4.36 -5.60 -19.38
CA MET A 2 3.97 -6.03 -18.02
C MET A 2 2.60 -6.74 -18.01
N MET A 3 1.59 -6.19 -18.68
CA MET A 3 0.28 -6.84 -18.84
C MET A 3 0.36 -8.19 -19.55
N ASP A 4 1.14 -8.26 -20.63
CA ASP A 4 1.35 -9.52 -21.36
C ASP A 4 1.98 -10.59 -20.46
N THR A 5 2.88 -10.18 -19.57
CA THR A 5 3.54 -11.07 -18.60
C THR A 5 2.52 -11.58 -17.58
N ILE A 6 1.64 -10.71 -17.06
CA ILE A 6 0.56 -11.10 -16.14
C ILE A 6 -0.32 -12.15 -16.78
N ALA A 7 -0.82 -11.88 -17.99
CA ALA A 7 -1.69 -12.79 -18.73
C ALA A 7 -0.99 -14.11 -19.09
N ARG A 8 0.27 -14.04 -19.55
CA ARG A 8 1.03 -15.23 -19.98
C ARG A 8 1.37 -16.16 -18.84
N HIS A 9 1.73 -15.62 -17.68
CA HIS A 9 2.21 -16.41 -16.54
C HIS A 9 1.17 -16.59 -15.44
N GLY A 10 -0.02 -16.00 -15.59
CA GLY A 10 -1.07 -16.07 -14.58
C GLY A 10 -0.63 -15.43 -13.27
N VAL A 11 0.03 -14.27 -13.33
CA VAL A 11 0.54 -13.58 -12.13
C VAL A 11 -0.62 -13.25 -11.20
N THR A 12 -0.53 -13.69 -9.94
CA THR A 12 -1.56 -13.48 -8.92
C THR A 12 -1.26 -12.32 -7.98
N THR A 13 0.02 -11.98 -7.84
CA THR A 13 0.50 -11.00 -6.85
C THR A 13 1.51 -10.06 -7.49
N MET A 14 1.34 -8.77 -7.27
CA MET A 14 2.26 -7.74 -7.74
C MET A 14 2.57 -6.74 -6.62
N HIS A 15 3.73 -6.10 -6.74
CA HIS A 15 4.18 -5.05 -5.84
C HIS A 15 4.61 -3.84 -6.66
N PHE A 16 4.18 -2.65 -6.23
CA PHE A 16 4.49 -1.38 -6.88
C PHE A 16 5.01 -0.36 -5.87
N VAL A 17 5.84 0.55 -6.37
CA VAL A 17 5.95 1.87 -5.77
C VAL A 17 4.77 2.71 -6.28
N PRO A 18 4.08 3.54 -5.46
CA PRO A 18 2.93 4.33 -5.88
C PRO A 18 3.10 5.10 -7.21
N SER A 19 4.25 5.74 -7.44
CA SER A 19 4.57 6.39 -8.72
C SER A 19 4.49 5.44 -9.93
N MET A 20 4.98 4.20 -9.80
CA MET A 20 4.88 3.18 -10.85
C MET A 20 3.45 2.63 -10.99
N LEU A 21 2.72 2.48 -9.88
CA LEU A 21 1.29 2.12 -9.91
C LEU A 21 0.49 3.16 -10.70
N HIS A 22 0.79 4.45 -10.53
CA HIS A 22 0.14 5.51 -11.30
C HIS A 22 0.34 5.33 -12.81
N LEU A 23 1.58 5.11 -13.26
CA LEU A 23 1.86 4.86 -14.67
C LEU A 23 1.15 3.61 -15.21
N PHE A 24 1.10 2.55 -14.41
CA PHE A 24 0.40 1.32 -14.79
C PHE A 24 -1.11 1.53 -14.92
N LEU A 25 -1.71 2.33 -14.03
CA LEU A 25 -3.14 2.64 -14.10
C LEU A 25 -3.48 3.47 -15.33
N GLU A 26 -2.57 4.31 -15.81
CA GLU A 26 -2.73 5.13 -17.02
C GLU A 26 -2.39 4.39 -18.33
N ASP A 27 -2.06 3.09 -18.26
CA ASP A 27 -1.77 2.30 -19.46
C ASP A 27 -2.98 2.28 -20.42
N PRO A 28 -2.81 2.61 -21.71
CA PRO A 28 -3.92 2.64 -22.67
C PRO A 28 -4.67 1.33 -22.81
N GLY A 29 -4.01 0.18 -22.64
CA GLY A 29 -4.65 -1.14 -22.68
C GLY A 29 -5.59 -1.35 -21.49
N LEU A 30 -5.25 -0.78 -20.33
CA LEU A 30 -6.16 -0.77 -19.18
C LEU A 30 -7.35 0.15 -19.42
N LEU A 31 -7.10 1.36 -19.92
CA LEU A 31 -8.14 2.37 -20.16
C LEU A 31 -9.15 1.95 -21.23
N ARG A 32 -8.71 1.16 -22.23
CA ARG A 32 -9.57 0.62 -23.28
C ARG A 32 -10.33 -0.64 -22.86
N GLY A 33 -9.96 -1.26 -21.73
CA GLY A 33 -10.54 -2.52 -21.28
C GLY A 33 -9.98 -3.76 -21.99
N ASP A 34 -8.85 -3.63 -22.70
CA ASP A 34 -8.19 -4.73 -23.40
C ASP A 34 -7.27 -5.56 -22.47
N ALA A 35 -7.09 -5.10 -21.24
CA ALA A 35 -6.20 -5.70 -20.26
C ALA A 35 -6.71 -7.05 -19.75
N ARG A 36 -5.84 -8.06 -19.77
CA ARG A 36 -6.11 -9.42 -19.28
C ARG A 36 -5.43 -9.64 -17.93
N LEU A 37 -6.15 -9.29 -16.86
CA LEU A 37 -5.65 -9.32 -15.48
C LEU A 37 -6.44 -10.31 -14.59
N GLU A 38 -7.12 -11.29 -15.18
CA GLU A 38 -8.06 -12.20 -14.50
C GLU A 38 -7.38 -13.11 -13.47
N SER A 39 -6.06 -13.29 -13.53
CA SER A 39 -5.28 -14.03 -12.54
C SER A 39 -4.91 -13.19 -11.32
N LEU A 40 -4.93 -11.86 -11.44
CA LEU A 40 -4.44 -10.96 -10.40
C LEU A 40 -5.38 -10.98 -9.19
N ARG A 41 -4.83 -11.08 -7.99
CA ARG A 41 -5.56 -11.17 -6.72
C ARG A 41 -5.10 -10.11 -5.73
N HIS A 42 -3.79 -9.88 -5.64
CA HIS A 42 -3.19 -8.98 -4.67
C HIS A 42 -2.23 -8.01 -5.35
N VAL A 43 -2.41 -6.73 -5.07
CA VAL A 43 -1.50 -5.68 -5.46
C VAL A 43 -1.09 -4.94 -4.21
N PHE A 44 0.21 -4.86 -3.99
CA PHE A 44 0.80 -4.15 -2.86
C PHE A 44 1.42 -2.85 -3.35
N ALA A 45 1.30 -1.79 -2.57
CA ALA A 45 1.97 -0.52 -2.81
C ALA A 45 2.77 -0.12 -1.58
N SER A 46 4.06 0.22 -1.73
CA SER A 46 4.91 0.68 -0.62
C SER A 46 6.03 1.60 -1.09
N GLY A 47 6.73 2.24 -0.15
CA GLY A 47 7.90 3.07 -0.41
C GLY A 47 7.61 4.55 -0.73
N GLU A 48 6.36 4.91 -1.02
CA GLU A 48 5.90 6.30 -1.13
C GLU A 48 4.51 6.42 -0.51
N ALA A 49 4.02 7.65 -0.31
CA ALA A 49 2.65 7.88 0.10
C ALA A 49 1.68 7.48 -1.02
N LEU A 50 0.80 6.50 -0.74
CA LEU A 50 -0.30 6.14 -1.62
C LEU A 50 -1.43 7.18 -1.48
N THR A 51 -1.97 7.64 -2.61
CA THR A 51 -3.02 8.66 -2.65
C THR A 51 -4.41 8.05 -2.80
N ALA A 52 -5.43 8.75 -2.29
CA ALA A 52 -6.84 8.34 -2.46
C ALA A 52 -7.24 8.24 -3.94
N ASP A 53 -6.71 9.11 -4.82
CA ASP A 53 -6.99 9.05 -6.24
C ASP A 53 -6.40 7.80 -6.91
N GLN A 54 -5.19 7.36 -6.53
CA GLN A 54 -4.63 6.08 -7.00
C GLN A 54 -5.49 4.90 -6.55
N VAL A 55 -5.95 4.88 -5.29
CA VAL A 55 -6.84 3.83 -4.78
C VAL A 55 -8.16 3.80 -5.56
N ARG A 56 -8.78 4.96 -5.78
CA ARG A 56 -10.03 5.09 -6.54
C ARG A 56 -9.85 4.56 -7.97
N ARG A 57 -8.83 5.02 -8.69
CA ARG A 57 -8.53 4.57 -10.06
C ARG A 57 -8.23 3.08 -10.10
N PHE A 58 -7.47 2.55 -9.14
CA PHE A 58 -7.22 1.11 -9.03
C PHE A 58 -8.52 0.34 -8.85
N ARG A 59 -9.39 0.77 -7.93
CA ARG A 59 -10.68 0.12 -7.68
C ARG A 59 -11.55 0.09 -8.93
N GLU A 60 -11.65 1.20 -9.65
CA GLU A 60 -12.46 1.31 -10.88
C GLU A 60 -11.91 0.46 -12.02
N ARG A 61 -10.59 0.44 -12.21
CA ARG A 61 -9.95 -0.15 -13.41
C ARG A 61 -9.51 -1.59 -13.22
N ILE A 62 -9.17 -1.98 -11.99
CA ILE A 62 -8.60 -3.31 -11.69
C ILE A 62 -9.39 -4.01 -10.59
N GLY A 63 -9.61 -3.34 -9.46
CA GLY A 63 -10.15 -3.97 -8.26
C GLY A 63 -11.55 -4.56 -8.46
N VAL A 64 -12.51 -3.76 -8.93
CA VAL A 64 -13.87 -4.23 -9.23
C VAL A 64 -13.91 -5.14 -10.46
N PRO A 65 -13.30 -4.80 -11.61
CA PRO A 65 -13.38 -5.65 -12.81
C PRO A 65 -12.77 -7.04 -12.65
N PHE A 66 -11.68 -7.18 -11.89
CA PHE A 66 -10.95 -8.45 -11.76
C PHE A 66 -10.97 -9.03 -10.34
N ASN A 67 -11.73 -8.42 -9.42
CA ASN A 67 -11.78 -8.81 -8.00
C ASN A 67 -10.39 -8.86 -7.33
N ALA A 68 -9.55 -7.86 -7.62
CA ALA A 68 -8.21 -7.74 -7.07
C ALA A 68 -8.17 -6.75 -5.90
N ARG A 69 -7.33 -7.03 -4.92
CA ARG A 69 -7.18 -6.21 -3.70
C ARG A 69 -5.95 -5.32 -3.79
N LEU A 70 -6.08 -4.08 -3.35
CA LEU A 70 -4.96 -3.16 -3.15
C LEU A 70 -4.68 -3.04 -1.66
N VAL A 71 -3.42 -3.21 -1.26
CA VAL A 71 -2.98 -3.06 0.12
C VAL A 71 -1.81 -2.09 0.15
N ASN A 72 -1.94 -1.04 0.94
CA ASN A 72 -0.85 -0.12 1.23
C ASN A 72 0.04 -0.72 2.33
N LEU A 73 1.34 -0.79 2.09
CA LEU A 73 2.33 -1.26 3.05
C LEU A 73 3.29 -0.13 3.39
N TYR A 74 3.81 -0.18 4.59
CA TYR A 74 4.86 0.73 5.04
C TYR A 74 5.89 -0.03 5.86
N GLY A 75 7.15 0.18 5.54
CA GLY A 75 8.26 -0.08 6.44
C GLY A 75 9.58 0.44 5.91
N PRO A 76 10.51 0.82 6.80
CA PRO A 76 11.89 1.11 6.43
C PRO A 76 12.69 -0.19 6.28
N THR A 77 13.86 -0.08 5.63
CA THR A 77 14.78 -1.22 5.46
C THR A 77 15.24 -1.77 6.83
N GLU A 78 15.39 -0.88 7.80
CA GLU A 78 15.79 -1.13 9.18
C GLU A 78 14.78 -1.97 9.97
N ALA A 79 13.57 -2.17 9.45
CA ALA A 79 12.52 -2.95 10.10
C ALA A 79 11.98 -4.10 9.22
N THR A 80 12.81 -4.60 8.30
CA THR A 80 12.55 -5.77 7.43
C THR A 80 11.39 -5.55 6.46
N VAL A 81 11.60 -4.64 5.51
CA VAL A 81 10.73 -4.36 4.36
C VAL A 81 9.44 -3.64 4.75
N ASP A 82 8.48 -4.30 5.39
CA ASP A 82 7.18 -3.72 5.73
C ASP A 82 6.78 -4.10 7.17
N VAL A 83 6.27 -3.13 7.92
CA VAL A 83 5.91 -3.26 9.35
C VAL A 83 4.43 -3.01 9.62
N SER A 84 3.74 -2.38 8.68
CA SER A 84 2.32 -2.08 8.81
C SER A 84 1.60 -2.20 7.47
N TYR A 85 0.30 -2.41 7.55
CA TYR A 85 -0.53 -2.53 6.36
C TYR A 85 -1.89 -1.85 6.55
N TYR A 86 -2.42 -1.35 5.44
CA TYR A 86 -3.77 -0.85 5.31
C TYR A 86 -4.44 -1.49 4.09
N ASP A 87 -5.53 -2.21 4.30
CA ASP A 87 -6.29 -2.83 3.21
C ASP A 87 -7.21 -1.77 2.58
N CYS A 88 -6.97 -1.46 1.30
CA CYS A 88 -7.75 -0.47 0.54
C CYS A 88 -9.00 -1.07 -0.12
N SER A 89 -9.25 -2.38 0.06
CA SER A 89 -10.40 -3.10 -0.51
C SER A 89 -11.70 -2.77 0.21
N ASP A 90 -11.61 -2.57 1.51
CA ASP A 90 -12.76 -2.23 2.34
C ASP A 90 -13.16 -0.80 1.98
N GLY A 91 -14.38 -0.64 1.47
CA GLY A 91 -14.98 0.64 1.11
C GLY A 91 -15.27 1.50 2.35
N ASP A 92 -14.26 1.68 3.20
CA ASP A 92 -14.33 2.60 4.31
C ASP A 92 -14.56 3.99 3.73
N ASN A 93 -15.69 4.57 4.10
CA ASN A 93 -16.10 5.89 3.64
C ASN A 93 -15.08 6.97 4.05
N SER A 94 -14.11 6.64 4.91
CA SER A 94 -12.97 7.48 5.24
C SER A 94 -12.07 7.83 4.04
N ILE A 95 -11.99 6.98 3.00
CA ILE A 95 -11.25 7.28 1.77
C ILE A 95 -12.04 8.24 0.86
N ASN A 96 -13.36 8.36 1.07
CA ASN A 96 -14.23 9.30 0.35
C ASN A 96 -14.19 10.72 0.93
N ASP A 97 -13.62 10.92 2.13
CA ASP A 97 -13.32 12.25 2.67
C ASP A 97 -11.95 12.73 2.15
N ILE A 98 -12.03 13.39 1.00
CA ILE A 98 -10.98 13.82 0.07
C ILE A 98 -10.00 14.83 0.71
N SER A 99 -9.15 14.44 1.67
CA SER A 99 -8.10 15.39 2.11
C SER A 99 -6.72 14.86 2.48
N ILE A 100 -6.53 13.58 2.83
CA ILE A 100 -5.22 13.11 3.32
C ILE A 100 -4.87 11.74 2.74
N ASN A 101 -3.56 11.53 2.51
CA ASN A 101 -2.94 10.28 2.04
C ASN A 101 -3.53 9.02 2.69
N VAL A 102 -3.49 7.90 1.96
CA VAL A 102 -3.93 6.60 2.48
C VAL A 102 -3.12 6.26 3.73
N PRO A 103 -3.75 5.84 4.84
CA PRO A 103 -3.03 5.49 6.06
C PRO A 103 -1.99 4.39 5.81
N ILE A 104 -0.92 4.38 6.59
CA ILE A 104 0.00 3.24 6.69
C ILE A 104 -0.60 2.07 7.49
N GLY A 105 -1.75 2.31 8.12
CA GLY A 105 -2.60 1.30 8.75
C GLY A 105 -2.11 0.84 10.11
N LYS A 106 -2.15 -0.47 10.32
CA LYS A 106 -1.88 -1.12 11.62
C LYS A 106 -0.66 -2.04 11.53
N PRO A 107 0.05 -2.29 12.65
CA PRO A 107 1.20 -3.18 12.65
C PRO A 107 0.85 -4.60 12.19
N ILE A 108 1.81 -5.26 11.56
CA ILE A 108 1.80 -6.70 11.37
C ILE A 108 2.12 -7.43 12.68
N ASP A 109 2.00 -8.75 12.67
CA ASP A 109 2.27 -9.58 13.84
C ASP A 109 3.67 -9.34 14.41
N ASN A 110 3.77 -9.35 15.74
CA ASN A 110 5.02 -9.16 16.49
C ASN A 110 5.73 -7.82 16.27
N ILE A 111 5.02 -6.82 15.74
CA ILE A 111 5.48 -5.43 15.61
C ILE A 111 4.59 -4.51 16.44
N SER A 112 5.18 -3.43 16.96
CA SER A 112 4.45 -2.32 17.59
C SER A 112 4.90 -0.99 16.99
N LEU A 113 3.93 -0.09 16.81
CA LEU A 113 4.14 1.27 16.34
C LEU A 113 3.76 2.24 17.44
N TYR A 114 4.62 3.23 17.68
CA TYR A 114 4.42 4.26 18.68
C TYR A 114 4.60 5.63 18.06
N ILE A 115 3.77 6.59 18.47
CA ILE A 115 3.93 8.00 18.11
C ILE A 115 4.45 8.73 19.33
N GLY A 116 5.68 9.21 19.26
CA GLY A 116 6.38 9.91 20.33
C GLY A 116 6.45 11.41 20.12
N SER A 117 6.50 12.18 21.21
CA SER A 117 6.98 13.57 21.21
C SER A 117 8.51 13.60 21.22
N GLU A 118 9.09 14.79 20.99
CA GLU A 118 10.55 15.02 21.12
C GLU A 118 11.12 14.61 22.49
N SER A 119 10.28 14.59 23.53
CA SER A 119 10.67 14.15 24.88
C SER A 119 10.51 12.64 25.12
N MET A 120 10.31 11.84 24.06
CA MET A 120 10.09 10.39 24.08
C MET A 120 8.87 9.94 24.90
N LYS A 121 7.85 10.80 25.01
CA LYS A 121 6.55 10.46 25.59
C LYS A 121 5.54 10.16 24.50
N LEU A 122 4.70 9.15 24.71
CA LEU A 122 3.62 8.79 23.77
C LEU A 122 2.66 9.96 23.58
N GLN A 123 2.29 10.21 22.32
CA GLN A 123 1.30 11.19 21.94
C GLN A 123 -0.13 10.66 22.10
N PRO A 124 -1.10 11.53 22.45
CA PRO A 124 -2.52 11.20 22.34
C PRO A 124 -2.93 10.89 20.90
N VAL A 125 -4.04 10.18 20.74
CA VAL A 125 -4.63 9.89 19.42
C VAL A 125 -4.94 11.20 18.67
N GLY A 126 -4.52 11.27 17.40
CA GLY A 126 -4.75 12.42 16.53
C GLY A 126 -3.69 13.52 16.64
N ILE A 127 -2.73 13.41 17.56
CA ILE A 127 -1.62 14.35 17.69
C ILE A 127 -0.40 13.83 16.96
N ALA A 128 0.19 14.68 16.12
CA ALA A 128 1.39 14.33 15.36
C ALA A 128 2.61 14.14 16.26
N GLY A 129 3.51 13.26 15.85
CA GLY A 129 4.76 12.96 16.52
C GLY A 129 5.67 12.07 15.66
N GLU A 130 6.81 11.68 16.23
CA GLU A 130 7.77 10.80 15.59
C GLU A 130 7.31 9.34 15.67
N LEU A 131 7.40 8.61 14.55
CA LEU A 131 7.04 7.21 14.49
C LEU A 131 8.21 6.32 14.93
N CYS A 132 8.03 5.59 16.02
CA CYS A 132 8.98 4.60 16.51
C CYS A 132 8.44 3.18 16.28
N ILE A 133 9.32 2.28 15.84
CA ILE A 133 9.01 0.88 15.54
C ILE A 133 9.70 -0.02 16.55
N SER A 134 8.99 -1.01 17.09
CA SER A 134 9.59 -2.08 17.90
C SER A 134 9.10 -3.45 17.48
N GLY A 135 9.84 -4.49 17.87
CA GLY A 135 9.43 -5.88 17.69
C GLY A 135 10.40 -6.71 16.87
N ALA A 136 9.93 -7.86 16.40
CA ALA A 136 10.76 -8.90 15.81
C ALA A 136 11.37 -8.54 14.44
N GLY A 137 10.85 -7.51 13.76
CA GLY A 137 11.30 -7.08 12.44
C GLY A 137 12.52 -6.15 12.44
N LEU A 138 13.02 -5.71 13.59
CA LEU A 138 14.15 -4.78 13.65
C LEU A 138 15.45 -5.43 13.15
N ALA A 139 16.19 -4.70 12.32
CA ALA A 139 17.53 -5.04 11.91
C ALA A 139 18.49 -5.04 13.12
N ARG A 140 19.62 -5.73 12.98
CA ARG A 140 20.65 -5.78 14.03
C ARG A 140 21.41 -4.46 14.22
N GLY A 141 21.22 -3.51 13.30
CA GLY A 141 21.94 -2.25 13.23
C GLY A 141 22.74 -2.11 11.93
N TYR A 142 23.41 -0.97 11.77
CA TYR A 142 24.31 -0.69 10.67
C TYR A 142 25.69 -1.32 10.95
N ILE A 143 26.33 -1.87 9.91
CA ILE A 143 27.68 -2.47 9.97
C ILE A 143 28.72 -1.43 9.56
#